data_AF-A0A1J5P6A3-F1
#
_entry.id   AF-A0A1J5P6A3-F1
#
_cell.length_a   1.000
_cell.length_b   1.000
_cell.length_c   1.000
_cell.angle_alpha   90.00
_cell.angle_beta   90.00
_cell.angle_gamma   90.00
#
_symmetry.space_group_name_H-M   'P 1'
#
loop_
_entity.id
_entity.type
_entity.pdbx_description
1 polymer ?
#
loop_
_entity_poly.entity_id
_entity_poly.type
_entity_poly.pdbx_seq_one_letter_code
_entity_poly.pdbx_strand_id
1 'polypeptide(L)' 'MEAGWQAVQPFLDAWKKAGAKGLQTYKAGSEGPADAEELLRRDSRSWRKLG' A
#
# COMPACT_ATOMS: atom_id res chain seq x y z
N MET A 1 20.84 1.72 -15.89
CA MET A 1 19.91 1.27 -14.83
C MET A 1 18.87 2.34 -14.67
N GLU A 2 17.67 2.11 -15.20
CA GLU A 2 16.48 2.98 -15.05
C GLU A 2 15.20 2.14 -14.81
N ALA A 3 15.28 0.81 -15.00
CA ALA A 3 14.12 -0.09 -14.98
C ALA A 3 13.37 -0.10 -13.64
N GLY A 4 14.10 0.04 -12.52
CA GLY A 4 13.49 0.14 -11.19
C GLY A 4 12.63 1.40 -11.05
N TRP A 5 13.06 2.51 -11.63
CA TRP A 5 12.31 3.77 -11.58
C TRP A 5 11.12 3.76 -12.55
N GLN A 6 11.30 3.17 -13.74
CA GLN A 6 10.21 3.00 -14.71
C GLN A 6 9.04 2.18 -14.17
N ALA A 7 9.31 1.19 -13.31
CA ALA A 7 8.24 0.38 -12.69
C ALA A 7 7.41 1.15 -11.67
N VAL A 8 8.00 2.10 -10.94
CA VAL A 8 7.31 2.85 -9.86
C VAL A 8 6.65 4.13 -10.34
N GLN A 9 7.16 4.74 -11.43
CA GLN A 9 6.68 6.03 -11.94
C GLN A 9 5.15 6.08 -12.17
N PRO A 10 4.49 5.05 -12.73
CA PRO A 10 3.04 5.07 -12.94
C PRO A 10 2.25 5.19 -11.62
N PHE A 11 2.73 4.61 -10.53
CA PHE A 11 2.09 4.69 -9.22
C PHE A 11 2.20 6.10 -8.62
N LEU A 12 3.36 6.74 -8.79
CA LEU A 12 3.59 8.12 -8.32
C LEU A 12 2.71 9.12 -9.06
N ASP A 13 2.58 8.98 -10.39
CA ASP A 13 1.72 9.84 -11.20
C ASP A 13 0.24 9.68 -10.83
N ALA A 14 -0.21 8.44 -10.60
CA ALA A 14 -1.55 8.14 -10.12
C ALA A 14 -1.82 8.76 -8.74
N TRP A 15 -0.87 8.62 -7.80
CA TRP A 15 -1.00 9.21 -6.46
C TRP A 15 -1.07 10.73 -6.52
N LYS A 16 -0.20 11.38 -7.29
CA LYS A 16 -0.20 12.84 -7.47
C LYS A 16 -1.56 13.35 -7.96
N LYS A 17 -2.20 12.61 -8.87
CA LYS A 17 -3.55 12.93 -9.37
C LYS A 17 -4.66 12.68 -8.34
N ALA A 18 -4.52 11.65 -7.51
CA ALA A 18 -5.52 11.28 -6.50
C ALA A 18 -5.50 12.20 -5.26
N GLY A 19 -4.35 12.78 -4.92
CA GLY A 19 -4.20 13.60 -3.72
C GLY A 19 -4.37 12.75 -2.45
N ALA A 20 -5.18 13.23 -1.49
CA ALA A 20 -5.48 12.48 -0.27
C ALA A 20 -6.55 11.39 -0.45
N LYS A 21 -7.16 11.27 -1.64
CA LYS A 21 -8.21 10.29 -1.89
C LYS A 21 -7.65 8.87 -1.83
N GLY A 22 -8.19 8.05 -0.92
CA GLY A 22 -7.74 6.67 -0.70
C GLY A 22 -6.52 6.55 0.23
N LEU A 23 -6.04 7.66 0.81
CA LEU A 23 -5.03 7.60 1.86
C LEU A 23 -5.65 7.03 3.13
N GLN A 24 -5.13 5.91 3.59
CA GLN A 24 -5.59 5.24 4.80
C GLN A 24 -4.76 5.66 6.01
N THR A 25 -5.42 5.86 7.14
CA THR A 25 -4.76 6.15 8.43
C THR A 25 -4.73 4.92 9.30
N TYR A 26 -3.76 4.85 10.21
CA TYR A 26 -3.66 3.78 11.20
C TYR A 26 -3.07 4.32 12.51
N LYS A 27 -3.33 3.60 13.60
CA LYS A 27 -2.80 3.95 14.92
C LYS A 27 -1.32 3.58 15.00
N ALA A 28 -0.49 4.44 15.59
CA ALA A 28 0.90 4.09 15.90
C ALA A 28 0.96 2.81 16.77
N GLY A 29 1.84 1.88 16.39
CA GLY A 29 1.97 0.57 17.04
C GLY A 29 0.95 -0.49 16.60
N SER A 30 0.06 -0.18 15.65
CA SER A 30 -0.81 -1.19 15.02
C SER A 30 -0.15 -1.84 13.79
N GLU A 31 -0.76 -2.92 13.28
CA GLU A 31 -0.34 -3.62 12.06
C GLU A 31 -0.65 -2.84 10.76
N GLY A 32 -1.19 -1.61 10.87
CA GLY A 32 -1.57 -0.79 9.73
C GLY A 32 -3.09 -0.71 9.51
N PRO A 33 -3.55 -0.15 8.38
CA PRO A 33 -4.96 -0.03 8.07
C PRO A 33 -5.57 -1.38 7.66
N ALA A 34 -6.87 -1.57 7.89
CA ALA A 34 -7.59 -2.79 7.50
C ALA A 34 -7.48 -3.10 5.99
N ASP A 35 -7.36 -2.06 5.15
CA ASP A 35 -7.15 -2.20 3.71
C ASP A 35 -5.85 -2.95 3.35
N ALA A 36 -4.83 -2.92 4.21
CA ALA A 36 -3.61 -3.68 3.98
C ALA A 36 -3.83 -5.20 4.13
N GLU A 37 -4.70 -5.62 5.04
CA GLU A 37 -5.10 -7.03 5.18
C GLU A 37 -6.01 -7.45 4.01
N GLU A 38 -6.99 -6.61 3.65
CA GLU A 38 -7.87 -6.87 2.51
C GLU A 38 -7.10 -6.99 1.19
N LEU A 39 -6.04 -6.18 0.99
CA LEU A 39 -5.18 -6.28 -0.18
C LEU A 39 -4.57 -7.67 -0.35
N LEU A 40 -4.07 -8.27 0.74
CA LEU A 40 -3.49 -9.62 0.69
C LEU A 40 -4.57 -10.70 0.60
N ARG A 41 -5.68 -10.53 1.33
CA ARG A 41 -6.78 -11.50 1.38
C ARG A 41 -7.39 -11.75 0.00
N ARG A 42 -7.41 -10.74 -0.88
CA ARG A 42 -7.84 -10.87 -2.29
C ARG A 42 -7.07 -11.94 -3.04
N ASP A 43 -5.80 -12.13 -2.70
CA ASP A 43 -4.92 -13.13 -3.28
C ASP A 43 -4.73 -14.35 -2.37
N SER A 44 -5.66 -14.57 -1.43
CA SER A 44 -5.61 -15.66 -0.43
C SER A 44 -4.31 -15.67 0.40
N ARG A 45 -3.73 -14.49 0.63
CA ARG A 45 -2.53 -14.27 1.45
C ARG A 45 -2.90 -13.54 2.74
N SER A 46 -2.04 -13.65 3.75
CA SER A 46 -2.14 -12.90 5.01
C SER A 46 -0.78 -12.39 5.43
N TRP A 47 -0.74 -11.28 6.18
CA TRP A 47 0.50 -10.83 6.79
C TRP A 47 0.97 -11.84 7.85
N ARG A 48 2.28 -11.86 8.11
CA ARG A 48 2.82 -12.56 9.28
C ARG A 48 2.54 -11.68 10.49
N LYS A 49 2.07 -12.27 11.58
CA LYS A 49 1.78 -11.56 12.83
C LYS A 49 3.02 -10.82 13.31
N LEU A 50 2.84 -9.58 13.73
CA LEU A 50 3.88 -8.88 14.49
C LEU A 50 4.08 -9.60 15.83
N GLY A 51 5.32 -9.99 16.12
CA GLY A 51 5.73 -10.63 17.37
C GLY A 51 6.68 -9.73 18.15
#